data_AF-E0UI31-F1
#
_entry.id   AF-E0UI31-F1
#
_cell.length_a   1.000
_cell.length_b   1.000
_cell.length_c   1.000
_cell.angle_alpha   90.00
_cell.angle_beta   90.00
_cell.angle_gamma   90.00
#
_symmetry.space_group_name_H-M   'P 1'
#
loop_
_entity.id
_entity.type
_entity.pdbx_description
1 polymer ?
#
loop_
_entity_poly.entity_id
_entity_poly.type
_entity_poly.pdbx_seq_one_letter_code
_entity_poly.pdbx_strand_id
1 'polypeptide(L)'
;MVNPFVTEETQPASLPAGLLGTVVAVQANFYQVRLDLTTAVEKSQWGETHPLLLCTRRTRLKKIGQKVMVGDQVLIEEIDLADGRGAIAQVLPRKTELQRPPVANAEQIVLVFALEEPSLDPWQLSRFLVKAESTSLEICLCLNKADLITPHQQQQWQERLQQWGYEPVLISVAKNTGLEQLLKRLKGKISILAGPSGVGKSSLINKLIPDVEQRVNQVSGKLQRGRHTTRHVELFQLPLGGLLADTPGFNQPDLDCDPTELAFYFPEAKKRLENAHCQFNDCLHRDEPNCLVRGDWERYEYYLKFLEEVIAFTETVKQLPDQESNLKLKIKDSGQEQYEPKLESKKYRRDSRRKKHQSLHQKFENQSLEEIEAYNVEDDW
;
A
#
# COMPACT_ATOMS: atom_id res chain seq x y z
N MET A 1 5.89 -11.86 -66.60
CA MET A 1 4.72 -12.77 -66.54
C MET A 1 4.05 -12.52 -65.19
N VAL A 2 3.31 -11.42 -64.98
CA VAL A 2 1.87 -11.26 -65.20
C VAL A 2 1.09 -12.58 -65.14
N ASN A 3 0.45 -12.87 -63.99
CA ASN A 3 -1.01 -12.88 -63.97
C ASN A 3 -1.59 -12.65 -62.55
N PRO A 4 -2.78 -12.04 -62.47
CA PRO A 4 -3.41 -11.47 -61.27
C PRO A 4 -4.51 -12.39 -60.74
N PHE A 5 -4.91 -12.25 -59.47
CA PHE A 5 -6.30 -12.45 -59.05
C PHE A 5 -6.51 -11.73 -57.72
N VAL A 6 -7.16 -10.56 -57.83
CA VAL A 6 -7.82 -9.85 -56.73
C VAL A 6 -9.26 -10.36 -56.68
N THR A 7 -9.67 -10.84 -55.51
CA THR A 7 -11.06 -10.93 -55.02
C THR A 7 -10.92 -10.81 -53.50
N GLU A 8 -10.99 -9.61 -52.93
CA GLU A 8 -12.20 -8.94 -52.41
C GLU A 8 -13.07 -9.81 -51.48
N GLU A 9 -13.40 -9.19 -50.34
CA GLU A 9 -14.35 -9.59 -49.29
C GLU A 9 -13.89 -10.59 -48.21
N THR A 10 -13.02 -10.11 -47.32
CA THR A 10 -13.11 -10.48 -45.90
C THR A 10 -13.46 -9.25 -45.09
N GLN A 11 -14.67 -9.29 -44.52
CA GLN A 11 -15.25 -8.36 -43.57
C GLN A 11 -14.25 -7.97 -42.46
N PRO A 12 -14.28 -6.72 -41.96
CA PRO A 12 -13.43 -6.35 -40.84
C PRO A 12 -13.89 -7.11 -39.59
N ALA A 13 -12.96 -7.84 -38.99
CA ALA A 13 -13.16 -8.51 -37.71
C ALA A 13 -13.74 -7.53 -36.68
N SER A 14 -14.93 -7.85 -36.18
CA SER A 14 -15.61 -7.12 -35.11
C SER A 14 -14.70 -7.00 -33.88
N LEU A 15 -14.42 -5.76 -33.49
CA LEU A 15 -13.79 -5.43 -32.21
C LEU A 15 -14.58 -6.09 -31.05
N PRO A 16 -13.95 -6.68 -30.04
CA PRO A 16 -14.67 -7.23 -28.89
C PRO A 16 -15.45 -6.11 -28.19
N ALA A 17 -16.71 -6.38 -27.87
CA ALA A 17 -17.73 -5.41 -27.45
C ALA A 17 -17.61 -4.96 -25.97
N GLY A 18 -16.43 -4.47 -25.57
CA GLY A 18 -16.22 -3.91 -24.23
C GLY A 18 -15.20 -2.78 -24.23
N LEU A 19 -15.44 -1.75 -23.42
CA LEU A 19 -14.50 -0.65 -23.22
C LEU A 19 -13.62 -0.92 -22.00
N LEU A 20 -12.36 -0.50 -22.08
CA LEU A 20 -11.45 -0.56 -20.94
C LEU A 20 -11.67 0.63 -20.01
N GLY A 21 -11.50 0.38 -18.72
CA GLY A 21 -11.49 1.45 -17.73
C GLY A 21 -10.68 1.10 -16.49
N THR A 22 -10.40 2.12 -15.70
CA THR A 22 -9.67 2.03 -14.44
C THR A 22 -10.63 2.32 -13.28
N VAL A 23 -10.67 1.44 -12.27
CA VAL A 23 -11.50 1.62 -11.07
C VAL A 23 -10.93 2.75 -10.22
N VAL A 24 -11.69 3.83 -10.05
CA VAL A 24 -11.27 5.04 -9.34
C VAL A 24 -11.69 5.03 -7.87
N ALA A 25 -12.87 4.48 -7.58
CA ALA A 25 -13.36 4.36 -6.21
C ALA A 25 -14.24 3.12 -6.04
N VAL A 26 -14.21 2.54 -4.84
CA VAL A 26 -15.03 1.38 -4.47
C VAL A 26 -16.04 1.81 -3.41
N GLN A 27 -17.32 1.68 -3.74
CA GLN A 27 -18.46 1.89 -2.83
C GLN A 27 -19.17 0.55 -2.64
N ALA A 28 -19.90 0.37 -1.53
CA ALA A 28 -20.39 -0.94 -1.06
C ALA A 28 -20.93 -1.88 -2.15
N ASN A 29 -21.77 -1.35 -3.06
CA ASN A 29 -22.40 -2.12 -4.15
C ASN A 29 -21.99 -1.64 -5.56
N PHE A 30 -21.22 -0.57 -5.68
CA PHE A 30 -20.94 0.12 -6.93
C PHE A 30 -19.47 0.48 -7.05
N TYR A 31 -18.97 0.49 -8.27
CA TYR A 31 -17.59 0.81 -8.61
C TYR A 31 -17.60 2.03 -9.52
N GLN A 32 -16.90 3.09 -9.14
CA GLN A 32 -16.68 4.20 -10.05
C GLN A 32 -15.52 3.84 -10.97
N VAL A 33 -15.77 3.80 -12.27
CA VAL A 33 -14.78 3.42 -13.27
C VAL A 33 -14.60 4.55 -14.26
N ARG A 34 -13.36 4.98 -14.46
CA ARG A 34 -12.99 5.92 -15.49
C ARG A 34 -12.72 5.16 -16.77
N LEU A 35 -13.38 5.51 -17.87
CA LEU A 35 -13.08 4.88 -19.16
C LEU A 35 -11.75 5.40 -19.72
N ASP A 36 -10.93 4.47 -20.18
CA ASP A 36 -9.67 4.77 -20.85
C ASP A 36 -9.96 4.84 -22.36
N LEU A 37 -10.30 6.04 -22.84
CA LEU A 37 -10.56 6.33 -24.26
C LEU A 37 -9.22 6.31 -25.01
N THR A 38 -8.88 5.15 -25.58
CA THR A 38 -7.58 4.92 -26.23
C THR A 38 -7.65 5.15 -27.74
N THR A 39 -8.84 5.04 -28.33
CA THR A 39 -9.04 5.10 -29.79
C THR A 39 -9.44 6.51 -30.26
N ALA A 40 -8.94 6.94 -31.43
CA ALA A 40 -9.31 8.24 -32.02
C ALA A 40 -10.83 8.39 -32.25
N VAL A 41 -11.50 7.26 -32.53
CA VAL A 41 -12.97 7.18 -32.68
C VAL A 41 -13.67 7.47 -31.35
N GLU A 42 -13.17 6.95 -30.23
CA GLU A 42 -13.69 7.18 -28.88
C GLU A 42 -13.47 8.64 -28.42
N LYS A 43 -12.35 9.26 -28.79
CA LYS A 43 -12.08 10.68 -28.47
C LYS A 43 -12.99 11.65 -29.23
N SER A 44 -13.30 11.33 -30.50
CA SER A 44 -14.16 12.16 -31.34
C SER A 44 -15.64 12.18 -30.90
N GLN A 45 -16.11 11.13 -30.23
CA GLN A 45 -17.50 11.00 -29.78
C GLN A 45 -17.71 11.49 -28.33
N TRP A 46 -16.66 11.57 -27.49
CA TRP A 46 -16.79 11.70 -26.02
C TRP A 46 -16.04 12.90 -25.43
N GLY A 47 -15.38 13.72 -26.27
CA GLY A 47 -14.57 14.86 -25.84
C GLY A 47 -13.21 14.46 -25.24
N GLU A 48 -12.39 15.43 -24.86
CA GLU A 48 -11.08 15.18 -24.20
C GLU A 48 -11.20 14.67 -22.75
N THR A 49 -12.41 14.67 -22.19
CA THR A 49 -12.68 14.28 -20.81
C THR A 49 -13.04 12.80 -20.72
N HIS A 50 -12.25 12.03 -19.98
CA HIS A 50 -12.55 10.63 -19.68
C HIS A 50 -13.84 10.51 -18.83
N PRO A 51 -14.91 9.86 -19.32
CA PRO A 51 -16.17 9.76 -18.60
C PRO A 51 -16.04 8.84 -17.38
N LEU A 52 -16.75 9.18 -16.32
CA LEU A 52 -16.88 8.37 -15.11
C LEU A 52 -18.20 7.59 -15.17
N LEU A 53 -18.13 6.27 -15.09
CA LEU A 53 -19.29 5.38 -15.05
C LEU A 53 -19.46 4.75 -13.67
N LEU A 54 -20.71 4.65 -13.23
CA LEU A 54 -21.09 3.88 -12.05
C LEU A 54 -21.37 2.43 -12.47
N CYS A 55 -20.43 1.54 -12.16
CA CYS A 55 -20.48 0.16 -12.60
C CYS A 55 -20.90 -0.82 -11.50
N THR A 56 -21.61 -1.88 -11.87
CA THR A 56 -21.88 -3.02 -10.98
C THR A 56 -21.01 -4.21 -11.35
N ARG A 57 -20.68 -5.05 -10.36
CA ARG A 57 -19.93 -6.29 -10.59
C ARG A 57 -20.88 -7.42 -10.98
N ARG A 58 -20.68 -8.01 -12.16
CA ARG A 58 -21.47 -9.16 -12.63
C ARG A 58 -21.40 -10.36 -11.68
N THR A 59 -22.49 -11.11 -11.61
CA THR A 59 -22.64 -12.28 -10.72
C THR A 59 -21.60 -13.37 -10.98
N ARG A 60 -21.12 -13.52 -12.22
CA ARG A 60 -20.05 -14.46 -12.57
C ARG A 60 -18.75 -14.18 -11.80
N LEU A 61 -18.35 -12.91 -11.69
CA LEU A 61 -17.17 -12.50 -10.92
C LEU A 61 -17.33 -12.76 -9.42
N LYS A 62 -18.56 -12.63 -8.89
CA LYS A 62 -18.88 -13.00 -7.50
C LYS A 62 -18.69 -14.50 -7.27
N LYS A 63 -19.08 -15.35 -8.22
CA LYS A 63 -18.94 -16.82 -8.12
C LYS A 63 -17.49 -17.31 -8.19
N ILE A 64 -16.63 -16.60 -8.93
CA ILE A 64 -15.20 -16.91 -9.05
C ILE A 64 -14.41 -16.34 -7.84
N GLY A 65 -15.03 -15.50 -7.01
CA GLY A 65 -14.39 -14.90 -5.85
C GLY A 65 -13.43 -13.74 -6.20
N GLN A 66 -13.44 -13.26 -7.44
CA GLN A 66 -12.53 -12.20 -7.87
C GLN A 66 -12.92 -10.86 -7.21
N LYS A 67 -12.01 -10.33 -6.39
CA LYS A 67 -12.15 -9.04 -5.70
C LYS A 67 -11.72 -7.92 -6.64
N VAL A 68 -12.59 -6.91 -6.78
CA VAL A 68 -12.28 -5.66 -7.49
C VAL A 68 -11.72 -4.65 -6.48
N MET A 69 -10.61 -4.03 -6.80
CA MET A 69 -9.89 -3.05 -5.99
C MET A 69 -9.76 -1.72 -6.74
N VAL A 70 -9.48 -0.66 -5.99
CA VAL A 70 -9.15 0.65 -6.57
C VAL A 70 -7.86 0.51 -7.36
N GLY A 71 -7.82 1.08 -8.57
CA GLY A 71 -6.69 0.97 -9.52
C GLY A 71 -6.73 -0.28 -10.40
N ASP A 72 -7.70 -1.19 -10.24
CA ASP A 72 -7.87 -2.31 -11.16
C ASP A 72 -8.23 -1.83 -12.56
N GLN A 73 -7.60 -2.42 -13.57
CA GLN A 73 -8.04 -2.28 -14.95
C GLN A 73 -9.15 -3.30 -15.23
N VAL A 74 -10.26 -2.84 -15.79
CA VAL A 74 -11.47 -3.62 -15.97
C VAL A 74 -12.04 -3.48 -17.38
N LEU A 75 -12.63 -4.56 -17.86
CA LEU A 75 -13.45 -4.55 -19.07
C LEU A 75 -14.90 -4.28 -18.69
N ILE A 76 -15.50 -3.27 -19.31
CA ILE A 76 -16.87 -2.83 -19.07
C ILE A 76 -17.74 -3.18 -20.27
N GLU A 77 -18.91 -3.76 -19.99
CA GLU A 77 -19.98 -4.05 -20.94
C GLU A 77 -21.28 -3.35 -20.50
N GLU A 78 -22.32 -3.38 -21.36
CA GLU A 78 -23.66 -2.81 -21.07
C GLU A 78 -23.61 -1.34 -20.64
N ILE A 79 -22.87 -0.53 -21.40
CA ILE A 79 -22.67 0.87 -21.08
C ILE A 79 -23.93 1.66 -21.45
N ASP A 80 -24.57 2.23 -20.43
CA ASP A 80 -25.66 3.19 -20.58
C ASP A 80 -25.11 4.60 -20.34
N LEU A 81 -25.00 5.37 -21.42
CA LEU A 81 -24.46 6.73 -21.40
C LEU A 81 -25.43 7.77 -20.90
N ALA A 82 -26.74 7.53 -21.05
CA ALA A 82 -27.74 8.47 -20.56
C ALA A 82 -27.73 8.50 -19.03
N ASP A 83 -27.56 7.33 -18.40
CA ASP A 83 -27.53 7.18 -16.94
C ASP A 83 -26.11 7.10 -16.35
N GLY A 84 -25.07 7.05 -17.20
CA GLY A 84 -23.67 6.92 -16.76
C GLY A 84 -23.38 5.60 -16.05
N ARG A 85 -23.94 4.49 -16.52
CA ARG A 85 -23.87 3.16 -15.87
C ARG A 85 -23.17 2.13 -16.74
N GLY A 86 -22.66 1.07 -16.11
CA GLY A 86 -22.07 -0.07 -16.80
C GLY A 86 -21.97 -1.32 -15.93
N ALA A 87 -21.48 -2.41 -16.52
CA ALA A 87 -21.24 -3.65 -15.82
C ALA A 87 -19.79 -4.11 -15.99
N ILE A 88 -19.09 -4.39 -14.89
CA ILE A 88 -17.74 -4.96 -14.92
C ILE A 88 -17.86 -6.43 -15.35
N ALA A 89 -17.35 -6.73 -16.54
CA ALA A 89 -17.34 -8.06 -17.14
C ALA A 89 -16.13 -8.89 -16.70
N GLN A 90 -14.96 -8.23 -16.59
CA GLN A 90 -13.69 -8.85 -16.23
C GLN A 90 -12.75 -7.85 -15.55
N VAL A 91 -11.94 -8.35 -14.61
CA VAL A 91 -10.78 -7.63 -14.05
C VAL A 91 -9.51 -8.19 -14.71
N LEU A 92 -8.67 -7.30 -15.23
CA LEU A 92 -7.40 -7.66 -15.86
C LEU A 92 -6.34 -8.04 -14.81
N PRO A 93 -5.28 -8.79 -15.20
CA PRO A 93 -4.19 -9.14 -14.31
C PRO A 93 -3.52 -7.90 -13.70
N ARG A 94 -3.27 -7.93 -12.39
CA ARG A 94 -2.60 -6.86 -11.66
C ARG A 94 -1.09 -6.92 -11.89
N LYS A 95 -0.48 -5.75 -12.10
CA LYS A 95 1.00 -5.61 -12.07
C LYS A 95 1.52 -5.49 -10.65
N THR A 96 0.81 -4.74 -9.82
CA THR A 96 1.16 -4.48 -8.42
C THR A 96 -0.09 -4.52 -7.56
N GLU A 97 0.06 -4.91 -6.29
CA GLU A 97 -1.02 -4.90 -5.30
C GLU A 97 -0.48 -4.48 -3.95
N LEU A 98 -0.99 -3.37 -3.43
CA LEU A 98 -0.73 -2.93 -2.06
C LEU A 98 -1.85 -3.40 -1.16
N GLN A 99 -1.49 -3.95 -0.02
CA GLN A 99 -2.45 -4.42 0.98
C GLN A 99 -3.00 -3.28 1.83
N ARG A 100 -2.13 -2.33 2.18
CA ARG A 100 -2.46 -1.20 3.06
C ARG A 100 -1.76 0.05 2.54
N PRO A 101 -2.49 0.97 1.92
CA PRO A 101 -3.90 0.97 1.52
C PRO A 101 -4.17 0.00 0.37
N PRO A 102 -5.40 -0.52 0.23
CA PRO A 102 -5.77 -1.45 -0.84
C PRO A 102 -5.82 -0.76 -2.20
N VAL A 103 -4.70 -0.74 -2.93
CA VAL A 103 -4.57 -0.17 -4.28
C VAL A 103 -3.88 -1.17 -5.20
N ALA A 104 -4.45 -1.39 -6.38
CA ALA A 104 -3.87 -2.19 -7.44
C ALA A 104 -3.23 -1.30 -8.51
N ASN A 105 -2.23 -1.83 -9.21
CA ASN A 105 -1.54 -1.18 -10.33
C ASN A 105 -0.96 0.21 -9.97
N ALA A 106 -0.64 0.44 -8.70
CA ALA A 106 0.17 1.59 -8.31
C ALA A 106 1.56 1.45 -8.93
N GLU A 107 2.09 2.56 -9.45
CA GLU A 107 3.41 2.59 -10.11
C GLU A 107 4.43 3.32 -9.27
N GLN A 108 4.00 4.32 -8.49
CA GLN A 108 4.90 5.12 -7.67
C GLN A 108 4.30 5.55 -6.32
N ILE A 109 5.17 5.76 -5.35
CA ILE A 109 4.85 6.40 -4.07
C ILE A 109 5.47 7.79 -4.04
N VAL A 110 4.63 8.79 -3.78
CA VAL A 110 5.04 10.17 -3.58
C VAL A 110 5.17 10.40 -2.08
N LEU A 111 6.42 10.38 -1.60
CA LEU A 111 6.75 10.65 -0.20
C LEU A 111 6.88 12.16 0.00
N VAL A 112 5.97 12.76 0.75
CA VAL A 112 5.99 14.20 1.05
C VAL A 112 6.49 14.42 2.47
N PHE A 113 7.55 15.20 2.59
CA PHE A 113 8.09 15.69 3.86
C PHE A 113 8.17 17.20 3.85
N ALA A 114 8.09 17.82 5.02
CA ALA A 114 8.37 19.25 5.17
C ALA A 114 9.85 19.43 5.54
N LEU A 115 10.48 20.47 4.98
CA LEU A 115 11.82 20.88 5.39
C LEU A 115 11.80 21.58 6.75
N GLU A 116 10.74 22.36 7.00
CA GLU A 116 10.51 23.11 8.23
C GLU A 116 9.00 23.09 8.56
N GLU A 117 8.65 23.07 9.84
CA GLU A 117 7.27 22.96 10.36
C GLU A 117 6.44 21.77 9.80
N PRO A 118 6.69 20.51 10.21
CA PRO A 118 7.73 20.08 11.15
C PRO A 118 9.11 20.02 10.47
N SER A 119 10.16 20.14 11.28
CA SER A 119 11.53 19.96 10.80
C SER A 119 11.74 18.54 10.28
N LEU A 120 12.54 18.42 9.23
CA LEU A 120 12.84 17.14 8.61
C LEU A 120 13.71 16.26 9.52
N ASP A 121 13.13 15.21 10.09
CA ASP A 121 13.87 14.20 10.86
C ASP A 121 14.44 13.10 9.94
N PRO A 122 15.77 12.94 9.83
CA PRO A 122 16.42 11.87 9.06
C PRO A 122 15.96 10.47 9.45
N TRP A 123 15.70 10.24 10.74
CA TRP A 123 15.30 8.93 11.25
C TRP A 123 13.89 8.57 10.75
N GLN A 124 12.93 9.48 10.95
CA GLN A 124 11.58 9.30 10.41
C GLN A 124 11.59 9.17 8.89
N LEU A 125 12.33 10.01 8.17
CA LEU A 125 12.45 9.92 6.71
C LEU A 125 12.99 8.55 6.27
N SER A 126 14.04 8.06 6.92
CA SER A 126 14.62 6.75 6.62
C SER A 126 13.62 5.62 6.78
N ARG A 127 12.80 5.66 7.82
CA ARG A 127 11.74 4.66 8.05
C ARG A 127 10.71 4.63 6.91
N PHE A 128 10.32 5.80 6.44
CA PHE A 128 9.39 5.94 5.32
C PHE A 128 9.98 5.45 4.00
N LEU A 129 11.26 5.74 3.76
CA LEU A 129 11.98 5.27 2.58
C LEU A 129 12.07 3.75 2.56
N VAL A 130 12.47 3.13 3.68
CA VAL A 130 12.53 1.66 3.81
C VAL A 130 11.18 1.02 3.52
N LYS A 131 10.08 1.58 4.07
CA LYS A 131 8.74 1.07 3.78
C LYS A 131 8.36 1.24 2.31
N ALA A 132 8.71 2.35 1.69
CA ALA A 132 8.40 2.58 0.29
C ALA A 132 9.20 1.60 -0.60
N GLU A 133 10.47 1.37 -0.30
CA GLU A 133 11.32 0.39 -1.00
C GLU A 133 10.78 -1.04 -0.86
N SER A 134 10.22 -1.41 0.29
CA SER A 134 9.61 -2.74 0.48
C SER A 134 8.38 -2.98 -0.39
N THR A 135 7.78 -1.93 -0.96
CA THR A 135 6.69 -2.07 -1.94
C THR A 135 7.16 -2.31 -3.37
N SER A 136 8.47 -2.18 -3.65
CA SER A 136 9.06 -2.24 -4.99
C SER A 136 8.47 -1.24 -5.99
N LEU A 137 7.79 -0.20 -5.52
CA LEU A 137 7.27 0.90 -6.33
C LEU A 137 8.32 1.98 -6.53
N GLU A 138 8.21 2.75 -7.62
CA GLU A 138 9.10 3.90 -7.82
C GLU A 138 8.87 4.96 -6.73
N ILE A 139 9.95 5.50 -6.16
CA ILE A 139 9.86 6.49 -5.09
C ILE A 139 10.08 7.89 -5.66
N CYS A 140 9.07 8.73 -5.52
CA CYS A 140 9.17 10.16 -5.79
C CYS A 140 9.22 10.93 -4.46
N LEU A 141 10.43 11.23 -3.99
CA LEU A 141 10.63 12.03 -2.78
C LEU A 141 10.36 13.51 -3.05
N CYS A 142 9.52 14.12 -2.23
CA CYS A 142 9.09 15.51 -2.36
C CYS A 142 9.27 16.24 -1.04
N LEU A 143 10.07 17.32 -1.07
CA LEU A 143 10.36 18.15 0.09
C LEU A 143 9.59 19.46 -0.02
N ASN A 144 8.52 19.58 0.74
CA ASN A 144 7.67 20.75 0.83
C ASN A 144 8.23 21.79 1.81
N LYS A 145 7.63 22.99 1.77
CA LYS A 145 7.99 24.14 2.60
C LYS A 145 9.43 24.59 2.42
N ALA A 146 9.97 24.40 1.22
CA ALA A 146 11.32 24.86 0.88
C ALA A 146 11.49 26.38 1.06
N ASP A 147 10.38 27.13 1.03
CA ASP A 147 10.35 28.57 1.24
C ASP A 147 10.71 29.04 2.66
N LEU A 148 10.69 28.15 3.64
CA LEU A 148 11.01 28.45 5.04
C LEU A 148 12.50 28.31 5.38
N ILE A 149 13.29 27.68 4.50
CA ILE A 149 14.72 27.46 4.71
C ILE A 149 15.57 28.20 3.68
N THR A 150 16.84 28.44 4.03
CA THR A 150 17.79 29.12 3.15
C THR A 150 18.19 28.24 1.95
N PRO A 151 18.59 28.84 0.80
CA PRO A 151 19.08 28.07 -0.35
C PRO A 151 20.27 27.14 -0.01
N HIS A 152 21.13 27.56 0.93
CA HIS A 152 22.23 26.73 1.40
C HIS A 152 21.73 25.46 2.10
N GLN A 153 20.74 25.58 3.00
CA GLN A 153 20.13 24.42 3.66
C GLN A 153 19.39 23.51 2.66
N GLN A 154 18.74 24.09 1.65
CA GLN A 154 18.10 23.31 0.57
C GLN A 154 19.12 22.44 -0.16
N GLN A 155 20.26 23.03 -0.52
CA GLN A 155 21.34 22.32 -1.21
C GLN A 155 21.94 21.22 -0.32
N GLN A 156 22.20 21.49 0.96
CA GLN A 156 22.68 20.49 1.90
C GLN A 156 21.78 19.26 1.97
N TRP A 157 20.45 19.45 2.04
CA TRP A 157 19.50 18.34 2.04
C TRP A 157 19.45 17.60 0.71
N GLN A 158 19.54 18.30 -0.42
CA GLN A 158 19.60 17.66 -1.73
C GLN A 158 20.85 16.78 -1.87
N GLU A 159 22.03 17.29 -1.51
CA GLU A 159 23.29 16.54 -1.57
C GLU A 159 23.27 15.33 -0.65
N ARG A 160 22.77 15.48 0.57
CA ARG A 160 22.61 14.38 1.53
C ARG A 160 21.70 13.28 0.99
N LEU A 161 20.55 13.64 0.41
CA LEU A 161 19.62 12.66 -0.15
C LEU A 161 20.14 12.00 -1.42
N GLN A 162 20.91 12.72 -2.25
CA GLN A 162 21.61 12.14 -3.38
C GLN A 162 22.64 11.10 -2.95
N GLN A 163 23.36 11.34 -1.85
CA GLN A 163 24.27 10.34 -1.26
C GLN A 163 23.52 9.09 -0.79
N TRP A 164 22.26 9.25 -0.33
CA TRP A 164 21.39 8.13 0.02
C TRP A 164 20.79 7.41 -1.20
N GLY A 165 21.01 7.93 -2.41
CA GLY A 165 20.48 7.36 -3.66
C GLY A 165 19.13 7.91 -4.12
N TYR A 166 18.66 9.02 -3.54
CA TYR A 166 17.37 9.63 -3.87
C TYR A 166 17.52 11.01 -4.51
N GLU A 167 16.66 11.31 -5.49
CA GLU A 167 16.57 12.62 -6.13
C GLU A 167 15.31 13.37 -5.68
N PRO A 168 15.40 14.21 -4.63
CA PRO A 168 14.24 14.92 -4.10
C PRO A 168 13.78 16.06 -5.01
N VAL A 169 12.48 16.26 -5.11
CA VAL A 169 11.87 17.47 -5.70
C VAL A 169 11.56 18.46 -4.60
N LEU A 170 12.22 19.62 -4.60
CA LEU A 170 11.87 20.71 -3.68
C LEU A 170 10.64 21.45 -4.18
N ILE A 171 9.65 21.60 -3.31
CA ILE A 171 8.42 22.33 -3.61
C ILE A 171 8.09 23.33 -2.50
N SER A 172 7.35 24.37 -2.86
CA SER A 172 6.59 25.18 -1.91
C SER A 172 5.17 25.29 -2.41
N VAL A 173 4.24 24.64 -1.70
CA VAL A 173 2.80 24.78 -1.99
C VAL A 173 2.34 26.22 -1.77
N ALA A 174 2.91 26.95 -0.82
CA ALA A 174 2.57 28.33 -0.53
C ALA A 174 3.01 29.28 -1.67
N LYS A 175 4.23 29.11 -2.19
CA LYS A 175 4.79 29.96 -3.26
C LYS A 175 4.57 29.43 -4.68
N ASN A 176 3.91 28.28 -4.85
CA ASN A 176 3.72 27.60 -6.14
C ASN A 176 5.02 27.25 -6.87
N THR A 177 6.08 26.95 -6.12
CA THR A 177 7.38 26.59 -6.71
C THR A 177 7.53 25.06 -6.75
N GLY A 178 8.13 24.55 -7.82
CA GLY A 178 8.43 23.11 -7.99
C GLY A 178 7.23 22.21 -8.34
N LEU A 179 5.99 22.71 -8.28
CA LEU A 179 4.78 21.92 -8.56
C LEU A 179 4.73 21.38 -10.00
N GLU A 180 5.21 22.15 -10.98
CA GLU A 180 5.26 21.70 -12.37
C GLU A 180 6.22 20.50 -12.56
N GLN A 181 7.36 20.51 -11.87
CA GLN A 181 8.31 19.40 -11.91
C GLN A 181 7.72 18.15 -11.29
N LEU A 182 7.01 18.29 -10.17
CA LEU A 182 6.26 17.21 -9.55
C LEU A 182 5.20 16.66 -10.52
N LEU A 183 4.35 17.51 -11.09
CA LEU A 183 3.31 17.09 -12.05
C LEU A 183 3.87 16.34 -13.26
N LYS A 184 5.06 16.73 -13.76
CA LYS A 184 5.75 15.99 -14.83
C LYS A 184 6.14 14.57 -14.41
N ARG A 185 6.61 14.36 -13.17
CA ARG A 185 6.92 13.03 -12.62
C ARG A 185 5.66 12.19 -12.37
N LEU A 186 4.54 12.83 -12.05
CA LEU A 186 3.25 12.17 -11.81
C LEU A 186 2.47 11.82 -13.09
N LYS A 187 2.87 12.39 -14.23
CA LYS A 187 2.12 12.30 -15.47
C LYS A 187 1.90 10.85 -15.91
N GLY A 188 0.64 10.47 -16.08
CA GLY A 188 0.24 9.20 -16.67
C GLY A 188 0.40 7.97 -15.77
N LYS A 189 0.82 8.15 -14.51
CA LYS A 189 1.04 7.06 -13.55
C LYS A 189 -0.06 7.03 -12.48
N ILE A 190 -0.23 5.89 -11.83
CA ILE A 190 -0.99 5.78 -10.57
C ILE A 190 -0.02 6.00 -9.41
N SER A 191 -0.19 7.13 -8.73
CA SER A 191 0.69 7.61 -7.67
C SER A 191 0.00 7.56 -6.32
N ILE A 192 0.69 7.13 -5.28
CA ILE A 192 0.15 7.10 -3.92
C ILE A 192 0.83 8.18 -3.07
N LEU A 193 0.03 9.05 -2.46
CA LEU A 193 0.57 10.08 -1.58
C LEU A 193 0.76 9.54 -0.16
N ALA A 194 1.98 9.68 0.37
CA ALA A 194 2.35 9.24 1.71
C ALA A 194 3.29 10.24 2.40
N GLY A 195 3.38 10.18 3.73
CA GLY A 195 4.24 11.06 4.54
C GLY A 195 3.60 11.39 5.88
N PRO A 196 4.32 12.03 6.82
CA PRO A 196 3.79 12.33 8.15
C PRO A 196 2.69 13.39 8.13
N SER A 197 1.95 13.51 9.24
CA SER A 197 0.94 14.57 9.39
C SER A 197 1.59 15.96 9.44
N GLY A 198 0.89 17.00 8.99
CA GLY A 198 1.37 18.38 9.07
C GLY A 198 2.32 18.83 7.95
N VAL A 199 2.84 17.92 7.12
CA VAL A 199 3.79 18.25 6.02
C VAL A 199 3.15 18.94 4.80
N GLY A 200 1.83 19.08 4.78
CA GLY A 200 1.09 19.76 3.70
C GLY A 200 0.58 18.85 2.57
N LYS A 201 0.39 17.55 2.80
CA LYS A 201 -0.21 16.61 1.81
C LYS A 201 -1.58 17.07 1.29
N SER A 202 -2.50 17.40 2.19
CA SER A 202 -3.85 17.87 1.80
C SER A 202 -3.78 19.21 1.07
N SER A 203 -2.91 20.13 1.51
CA SER A 203 -2.67 21.39 0.81
C SER A 203 -2.11 21.18 -0.60
N LEU A 204 -1.21 20.20 -0.77
CA LEU A 204 -0.70 19.80 -2.08
C LEU A 204 -1.81 19.24 -2.96
N ILE A 205 -2.66 18.34 -2.45
CA ILE A 205 -3.80 17.79 -3.19
C ILE A 205 -4.73 18.92 -3.64
N ASN A 206 -5.15 19.80 -2.73
CA ASN A 206 -6.05 20.91 -3.06
C ASN A 206 -5.46 21.85 -4.10
N LYS A 207 -4.12 22.02 -4.08
CA LYS A 207 -3.44 22.87 -5.05
C LYS A 207 -3.30 22.23 -6.43
N LEU A 208 -3.06 20.92 -6.47
CA LEU A 208 -2.96 20.16 -7.72
C LEU A 208 -4.33 19.90 -8.35
N ILE A 209 -5.37 19.77 -7.52
CA ILE A 209 -6.72 19.38 -7.94
C ILE A 209 -7.73 20.28 -7.19
N PRO A 210 -8.04 21.47 -7.74
CA PRO A 210 -8.89 22.46 -7.06
C PRO A 210 -10.28 21.95 -6.69
N ASP A 211 -10.84 21.01 -7.45
CA ASP A 211 -12.20 20.49 -7.26
C ASP A 211 -12.33 19.47 -6.09
N VAL A 212 -11.22 19.11 -5.42
CA VAL A 212 -11.23 18.07 -4.37
C VAL A 212 -11.92 18.53 -3.08
N GLU A 213 -11.85 19.82 -2.71
CA GLU A 213 -12.44 20.32 -1.46
C GLU A 213 -13.97 20.13 -1.40
N GLN A 214 -14.67 20.17 -2.54
CA GLN A 214 -16.11 19.90 -2.57
C GLN A 214 -16.45 18.42 -2.25
N ARG A 215 -15.60 17.47 -2.68
CA ARG A 215 -15.81 16.04 -2.40
C ARG A 215 -15.37 15.66 -0.99
N VAL A 216 -14.24 16.18 -0.51
CA VAL A 216 -13.76 15.93 0.85
C VAL A 216 -14.75 16.46 1.89
N ASN A 217 -15.34 17.65 1.71
CA ASN A 217 -16.34 18.18 2.64
C ASN A 217 -17.67 17.39 2.61
N GLN A 218 -18.11 16.89 1.46
CA GLN A 218 -19.32 16.05 1.35
C GLN A 218 -19.16 14.70 2.05
N VAL A 219 -17.96 14.12 2.06
CA VAL A 219 -17.67 12.83 2.72
C VAL A 219 -17.28 13.02 4.20
N SER A 220 -16.57 14.11 4.53
CA SER A 220 -16.07 14.45 5.88
C SER A 220 -17.15 14.94 6.83
N GLY A 221 -18.30 15.41 6.34
CA GLY A 221 -19.43 15.86 7.16
C GLY A 221 -19.99 14.81 8.15
N LYS A 222 -19.59 13.54 8.02
CA LYS A 222 -19.92 12.45 8.95
C LYS A 222 -18.72 11.88 9.75
N LEU A 223 -17.52 12.43 9.57
CA LEU A 223 -16.25 11.83 10.05
C LEU A 223 -15.55 12.65 11.14
N GLN A 224 -16.28 13.47 11.90
CA GLN A 224 -15.75 14.32 12.97
C GLN A 224 -15.65 13.62 14.35
N ARG A 225 -15.53 12.29 14.42
CA ARG A 225 -15.23 11.61 15.70
C ARG A 225 -14.62 10.21 15.50
N GLY A 226 -13.34 10.10 15.84
CA GLY A 226 -12.72 8.85 16.30
C GLY A 226 -11.93 8.04 15.27
N ARG A 227 -10.62 7.88 15.55
CA ARG A 227 -9.66 6.94 14.94
C ARG A 227 -9.46 7.10 13.42
N HIS A 228 -8.29 7.63 13.06
CA HIS A 228 -7.75 7.73 11.70
C HIS A 228 -7.66 6.36 11.01
N THR A 229 -8.79 5.81 10.61
CA THR A 229 -8.95 4.53 9.89
C THR A 229 -9.92 4.76 8.75
N THR A 230 -9.57 5.67 7.85
CA THR A 230 -10.32 5.89 6.61
C THR A 230 -10.04 4.71 5.69
N ARG A 231 -10.93 3.71 5.73
CA ARG A 231 -10.90 2.51 4.87
C ARG A 231 -11.24 2.79 3.40
N HIS A 232 -11.57 4.03 3.07
CA HIS A 232 -11.95 4.45 1.72
C HIS A 232 -10.72 5.03 1.02
N VAL A 233 -10.30 4.35 -0.05
CA VAL A 233 -9.27 4.84 -0.97
C VAL A 233 -9.97 5.32 -2.23
N GLU A 234 -9.61 6.51 -2.68
CA GLU A 234 -10.14 7.12 -3.91
C GLU A 234 -8.96 7.63 -4.75
N LEU A 235 -9.07 7.52 -6.08
CA LEU A 235 -8.11 8.07 -7.03
C LEU A 235 -8.60 9.41 -7.56
N PHE A 236 -7.77 10.44 -7.45
CA PHE A 236 -8.04 11.75 -8.01
C PHE A 236 -7.30 11.93 -9.32
N GLN A 237 -7.94 12.54 -10.31
CA GLN A 237 -7.32 12.80 -11.59
C GLN A 237 -6.43 14.04 -11.51
N LEU A 238 -5.20 13.92 -12.03
CA LEU A 238 -4.27 15.04 -12.13
C LEU A 238 -4.48 15.82 -13.43
N PRO A 239 -4.22 17.15 -13.43
CA PRO A 239 -4.47 18.03 -14.58
C PRO A 239 -3.63 17.67 -15.82
N LEU A 240 -2.40 17.19 -15.64
CA LEU A 240 -1.54 16.75 -16.75
C LEU A 240 -1.71 15.27 -17.12
N GLY A 241 -2.73 14.60 -16.56
CA GLY A 241 -2.93 13.16 -16.66
C GLY A 241 -2.21 12.38 -15.56
N GLY A 242 -2.73 11.20 -15.23
CA GLY A 242 -2.33 10.41 -14.06
C GLY A 242 -3.41 10.38 -12.98
N LEU A 243 -3.23 9.49 -12.02
CA LEU A 243 -4.14 9.28 -10.89
C LEU A 243 -3.36 9.39 -9.58
N LEU A 244 -3.94 10.07 -8.60
CA LEU A 244 -3.36 10.26 -7.27
C LEU A 244 -4.27 9.63 -6.22
N ALA A 245 -3.77 8.64 -5.48
CA ALA A 245 -4.47 8.12 -4.31
C ALA A 245 -4.14 8.98 -3.09
N ASP A 246 -5.16 9.49 -2.40
CA ASP A 246 -4.99 9.95 -1.02
C ASP A 246 -5.20 8.79 -0.07
N THR A 247 -4.22 8.55 0.78
CA THR A 247 -4.20 7.37 1.64
C THR A 247 -3.91 7.78 3.07
N PRO A 248 -4.95 8.16 3.82
CA PRO A 248 -4.83 8.42 5.25
C PRO A 248 -4.47 7.13 5.99
N GLY A 249 -3.18 6.89 6.23
CA GLY A 249 -2.71 5.67 6.88
C GLY A 249 -1.20 5.49 6.93
N PHE A 250 -0.47 6.02 5.95
CA PHE A 250 1.00 6.07 5.98
C PHE A 250 1.52 7.22 6.85
N ASN A 251 1.06 7.35 8.09
CA ASN A 251 1.63 8.37 8.99
C ASN A 251 2.75 7.81 9.87
N GLN A 252 2.74 6.50 10.15
CA GLN A 252 3.82 5.74 10.78
C GLN A 252 3.83 4.35 10.14
N PRO A 253 4.73 4.07 9.18
CA PRO A 253 4.77 2.76 8.56
C PRO A 253 5.34 1.73 9.54
N ASP A 254 4.66 0.60 9.70
CA ASP A 254 5.21 -0.57 10.37
C ASP A 254 6.23 -1.25 9.44
N LEU A 255 7.38 -1.64 10.00
CA LEU A 255 8.41 -2.40 9.30
C LEU A 255 8.09 -3.90 9.42
N ASP A 256 7.27 -4.38 8.49
CA ASP A 256 6.76 -5.75 8.39
C ASP A 256 7.51 -6.57 7.33
N CYS A 257 8.84 -6.42 7.28
CA CYS A 257 9.69 -7.12 6.33
C CYS A 257 10.50 -8.24 7.00
N ASP A 258 11.13 -9.09 6.19
CA ASP A 258 12.09 -10.07 6.71
C ASP A 258 13.40 -9.36 7.13
N PRO A 259 14.01 -9.70 8.27
CA PRO A 259 15.29 -9.14 8.71
C PRO A 259 16.40 -9.23 7.66
N THR A 260 16.41 -10.29 6.84
CA THR A 260 17.42 -10.50 5.79
C THR A 260 17.21 -9.58 4.58
N GLU A 261 15.98 -9.14 4.34
CA GLU A 261 15.63 -8.23 3.24
C GLU A 261 15.88 -6.77 3.58
N LEU A 262 15.92 -6.42 4.87
CA LEU A 262 15.99 -5.03 5.33
C LEU A 262 17.16 -4.25 4.71
N ALA A 263 18.31 -4.89 4.54
CA ALA A 263 19.48 -4.25 3.95
C ALA A 263 19.28 -3.87 2.47
N PHE A 264 18.47 -4.61 1.72
CA PHE A 264 18.18 -4.30 0.32
C PHE A 264 17.26 -3.09 0.16
N TYR A 265 16.53 -2.70 1.21
CA TYR A 265 15.70 -1.49 1.23
C TYR A 265 16.49 -0.21 1.50
N PHE A 266 17.81 -0.30 1.68
CA PHE A 266 18.71 0.84 1.72
C PHE A 266 19.54 0.87 0.43
N PRO A 267 19.36 1.88 -0.44
CA PRO A 267 20.11 1.96 -1.70
C PRO A 267 21.63 1.92 -1.51
N GLU A 268 22.14 2.51 -0.43
CA GLU A 268 23.58 2.51 -0.10
C GLU A 268 24.08 1.10 0.23
N ALA A 269 23.32 0.34 1.02
CA ALA A 269 23.66 -1.04 1.38
C ALA A 269 23.47 -1.97 0.17
N LYS A 270 22.39 -1.83 -0.58
CA LYS A 270 22.13 -2.54 -1.83
C LYS A 270 23.27 -2.37 -2.82
N LYS A 271 23.75 -1.14 -3.03
CA LYS A 271 24.88 -0.85 -3.93
C LYS A 271 26.18 -1.55 -3.47
N ARG A 272 26.40 -1.73 -2.17
CA ARG A 272 27.54 -2.49 -1.64
C ARG A 272 27.39 -3.99 -1.91
N LEU A 273 26.19 -4.54 -1.70
CA LEU A 273 25.86 -5.95 -1.95
C LEU A 273 25.89 -6.32 -3.44
N GLU A 274 25.60 -5.38 -4.34
CA GLU A 274 25.73 -5.58 -5.78
C GLU A 274 27.19 -5.72 -6.24
N ASN A 275 28.14 -5.09 -5.54
CA ASN A 275 29.55 -5.14 -5.89
C ASN A 275 30.26 -6.41 -5.38
N ALA A 276 29.85 -6.94 -4.23
CA ALA A 276 30.42 -8.14 -3.64
C ALA A 276 29.46 -8.77 -2.62
N HIS A 277 29.66 -10.06 -2.37
CA HIS A 277 28.84 -10.84 -1.45
C HIS A 277 29.49 -10.91 -0.08
N CYS A 278 28.67 -10.86 0.98
CA CYS A 278 29.17 -11.11 2.33
C CYS A 278 29.69 -12.56 2.46
N GLN A 279 30.57 -12.79 3.44
CA GLN A 279 31.11 -14.12 3.71
C GLN A 279 30.01 -15.16 4.01
N PHE A 280 28.92 -14.72 4.65
CA PHE A 280 27.76 -15.55 5.01
C PHE A 280 26.54 -15.15 4.19
N ASN A 281 25.74 -16.14 3.79
CA ASN A 281 24.52 -15.94 3.00
C ASN A 281 23.35 -15.37 3.82
N ASP A 282 23.34 -15.62 5.12
CA ASP A 282 22.35 -15.19 6.11
C ASP A 282 22.85 -14.03 6.98
N CYS A 283 23.81 -13.25 6.46
CA CYS A 283 24.37 -12.09 7.14
C CYS A 283 23.28 -11.05 7.41
N LEU A 284 23.04 -10.71 8.67
CA LEU A 284 22.15 -9.61 9.09
C LEU A 284 22.86 -8.27 9.13
N HIS A 285 24.13 -8.24 8.73
CA HIS A 285 24.96 -7.04 8.60
C HIS A 285 25.08 -6.22 9.89
N ARG A 286 25.14 -6.90 11.04
CA ARG A 286 25.23 -6.31 12.38
C ARG A 286 26.65 -6.44 12.94
N ASP A 287 27.02 -7.67 13.30
CA ASP A 287 28.25 -7.99 14.02
C ASP A 287 29.10 -9.06 13.31
N GLU A 288 28.64 -9.56 12.16
CA GLU A 288 29.31 -10.63 11.42
C GLU A 288 30.71 -10.22 10.93
N PRO A 289 31.70 -11.14 11.00
CA PRO A 289 33.03 -10.86 10.48
C PRO A 289 33.02 -10.76 8.96
N ASN A 290 33.86 -9.86 8.41
CA ASN A 290 33.96 -9.58 6.97
C ASN A 290 32.64 -9.19 6.28
N CYS A 291 31.72 -8.55 7.03
CA CYS A 291 30.52 -7.97 6.44
C CYS A 291 30.84 -6.72 5.60
N LEU A 292 30.37 -6.69 4.35
CA LEU A 292 30.59 -5.59 3.40
C LEU A 292 29.66 -4.38 3.62
N VAL A 293 28.46 -4.64 4.15
CA VAL A 293 27.46 -3.60 4.44
C VAL A 293 27.80 -2.85 5.72
N ARG A 294 28.50 -3.52 6.64
CA ARG A 294 29.00 -2.94 7.89
C ARG A 294 29.92 -1.76 7.58
N GLY A 295 29.81 -0.72 8.40
CA GLY A 295 30.81 0.35 8.44
C GLY A 295 30.20 1.74 8.31
N ASP A 296 30.95 2.62 7.64
CA ASP A 296 30.81 4.06 7.74
C ASP A 296 29.87 4.60 6.65
N TRP A 297 28.57 4.57 6.93
CA TRP A 297 27.58 5.33 6.18
C TRP A 297 26.56 5.91 7.16
N GLU A 298 26.05 7.08 6.81
CA GLU A 298 25.27 7.92 7.73
C GLU A 298 24.09 7.20 8.38
N ARG A 299 23.39 6.36 7.62
CA ARG A 299 22.17 5.68 8.07
C ARG A 299 22.43 4.28 8.64
N TYR A 300 23.68 3.86 8.82
CA TYR A 300 23.99 2.54 9.40
C TYR A 300 23.45 2.37 10.81
N GLU A 301 23.58 3.39 11.66
CA GLU A 301 22.97 3.38 13.00
C GLU A 301 21.44 3.25 12.93
N TYR A 302 20.82 3.79 11.88
CA TYR A 302 19.39 3.68 11.70
C TYR A 302 18.97 2.27 11.28
N TYR A 303 19.74 1.69 10.36
CA TYR A 303 19.60 0.30 9.96
C TYR A 303 19.63 -0.65 11.15
N LEU A 304 20.60 -0.52 12.05
CA LEU A 304 20.72 -1.40 13.23
C LEU A 304 19.49 -1.34 14.13
N LYS A 305 18.96 -0.14 14.37
CA LYS A 305 17.74 0.02 15.19
C LYS A 305 16.50 -0.53 14.49
N PHE A 306 16.37 -0.33 13.19
CA PHE A 306 15.27 -0.94 12.43
C PHE A 306 15.38 -2.46 12.39
N LEU A 307 16.60 -3.00 12.28
CA LEU A 307 16.84 -4.44 12.32
C LEU A 307 16.39 -5.03 13.66
N GLU A 308 16.73 -4.39 14.79
CA GLU A 308 16.26 -4.81 16.12
C GLU A 308 14.72 -4.80 16.21
N GLU A 309 14.08 -3.77 15.67
CA GLU A 309 12.61 -3.67 15.64
C GLU A 309 11.97 -4.78 14.79
N VAL A 310 12.51 -5.03 13.59
CA VAL A 310 12.02 -6.05 12.67
C VAL A 310 12.20 -7.45 13.29
N ILE A 311 13.35 -7.73 13.91
CA ILE A 311 13.59 -8.99 14.63
C ILE A 311 12.55 -9.18 15.74
N ALA A 312 12.36 -8.18 16.61
CA ALA A 312 11.38 -8.23 17.68
C ALA A 312 9.95 -8.44 17.16
N PHE A 313 9.60 -7.78 16.04
CA PHE A 313 8.30 -7.98 15.37
C PHE A 313 8.15 -9.41 14.84
N THR A 314 9.15 -9.96 14.14
CA THR A 314 9.10 -11.33 13.63
C THR A 314 9.02 -12.37 14.74
N GLU A 315 9.71 -12.17 15.87
CA GLU A 315 9.62 -13.03 17.05
C GLU A 315 8.20 -13.01 17.64
N THR A 316 7.60 -11.82 17.74
CA THR A 316 6.22 -11.66 18.20
C THR A 316 5.23 -12.39 17.27
N VAL A 317 5.44 -12.28 15.95
CA VAL A 317 4.63 -13.00 14.95
C VAL A 317 4.78 -14.51 15.05
N LYS A 318 5.99 -15.02 15.32
CA LYS A 318 6.23 -16.46 15.53
C LYS A 318 5.62 -16.99 16.83
N GLN A 319 5.51 -16.16 17.86
CA GLN A 319 4.90 -16.50 19.15
C GLN A 319 3.36 -16.43 19.14
N LEU A 320 2.78 -15.71 18.17
CA LEU A 320 1.34 -15.76 17.95
C LEU A 320 0.96 -17.19 17.52
N PRO A 321 -0.01 -17.82 18.18
CA PRO A 321 -0.49 -19.12 17.73
C PRO A 321 -0.98 -18.98 16.29
N ASP A 322 -0.54 -19.87 15.40
CA ASP A 322 -1.04 -19.96 14.02
C ASP A 322 -2.54 -19.71 14.04
N GLN A 323 -3.00 -18.64 13.38
CA GLN A 323 -4.43 -18.52 13.10
C GLN A 323 -4.78 -19.79 12.34
N GLU A 324 -5.56 -20.68 12.97
CA GLU A 324 -5.88 -21.98 12.41
C GLU A 324 -6.28 -21.79 10.94
N SER A 325 -5.43 -22.25 10.02
CA SER A 325 -5.77 -22.18 8.61
C SER A 325 -7.11 -22.89 8.43
N ASN A 326 -8.10 -22.22 7.84
CA ASN A 326 -9.42 -22.79 7.56
C ASN A 326 -9.36 -23.97 6.58
N LEU A 327 -8.18 -24.45 6.20
CA LEU A 327 -7.93 -25.52 5.24
C LEU A 327 -7.01 -26.56 5.90
N LYS A 328 -7.40 -27.83 5.82
CA LYS A 328 -6.59 -28.99 6.19
C LYS A 328 -6.12 -29.66 4.91
N LEU A 329 -4.81 -29.82 4.75
CA LEU A 329 -4.26 -30.67 3.71
C LEU A 329 -4.57 -32.13 4.06
N LYS A 330 -5.24 -32.83 3.16
CA LYS A 330 -5.51 -34.27 3.29
C LYS A 330 -4.86 -34.97 2.10
N ILE A 331 -3.95 -35.89 2.40
CA ILE A 331 -3.34 -36.76 1.42
C ILE A 331 -4.27 -37.96 1.27
N LYS A 332 -4.80 -38.18 0.07
CA LYS A 332 -5.60 -39.39 -0.23
C LYS A 332 -4.69 -40.61 -0.33
N ASP A 333 -5.24 -41.81 -0.17
CA ASP A 333 -4.50 -43.08 -0.31
C ASP A 333 -3.81 -43.23 -1.68
N SER A 334 -4.22 -42.45 -2.68
CA SER A 334 -3.60 -42.37 -4.01
C SER A 334 -2.45 -41.34 -4.13
N GLY A 335 -1.99 -40.74 -3.03
CA GLY A 335 -0.89 -39.76 -3.01
C GLY A 335 -1.26 -38.36 -3.52
N GLN A 336 -2.52 -38.09 -3.83
CA GLN A 336 -2.99 -36.76 -4.26
C GLN A 336 -3.31 -35.89 -3.04
N GLU A 337 -2.74 -34.68 -3.01
CA GLU A 337 -2.99 -33.67 -1.99
C GLU A 337 -4.30 -32.91 -2.29
N GLN A 338 -5.22 -32.88 -1.34
CA GLN A 338 -6.46 -32.11 -1.44
C GLN A 338 -6.64 -31.23 -0.20
N TYR A 339 -6.85 -29.93 -0.41
CA TYR A 339 -7.19 -28.99 0.66
C TYR A 339 -8.69 -29.06 0.95
N GLU A 340 -9.07 -29.48 2.16
CA GLU A 340 -10.45 -29.49 2.63
C GLU A 340 -10.66 -28.38 3.66
N PRO A 341 -11.79 -27.66 3.65
CA PRO A 341 -12.09 -26.68 4.68
C PRO A 341 -12.17 -27.34 6.06
N LYS A 342 -11.41 -26.82 7.04
CA LYS A 342 -11.58 -27.18 8.44
C LYS A 342 -12.95 -26.70 8.88
N LEU A 343 -13.75 -27.63 9.38
CA LEU A 343 -14.98 -27.29 10.11
C LEU A 343 -14.57 -26.36 11.27
N GLU A 344 -15.20 -25.18 11.36
CA GLU A 344 -14.95 -24.25 12.47
C GLU A 344 -14.99 -25.02 13.79
N SER A 345 -13.94 -24.84 14.60
CA SER A 345 -13.98 -25.36 15.96
C SER A 345 -15.19 -24.73 16.63
N LYS A 346 -16.17 -25.55 17.04
CA LYS A 346 -17.42 -25.06 17.65
C LYS A 346 -17.04 -24.07 18.75
N LYS A 347 -17.40 -22.79 18.59
CA LYS A 347 -17.16 -21.69 19.54
C LYS A 347 -17.56 -21.98 21.00
N TYR A 348 -18.34 -23.06 21.20
CA TYR A 348 -18.81 -23.57 22.49
C TYR A 348 -18.36 -25.01 22.75
N ARG A 349 -17.13 -25.39 22.42
CA ARG A 349 -16.58 -26.68 22.88
C ARG A 349 -16.40 -26.60 24.40
N ARG A 350 -17.34 -27.21 25.16
CA ARG A 350 -17.19 -27.36 26.61
C ARG A 350 -15.85 -28.03 26.91
N ASP A 351 -14.99 -27.37 27.66
CA ASP A 351 -13.79 -28.00 28.20
C ASP A 351 -14.17 -29.27 28.96
N SER A 352 -13.37 -30.33 28.78
CA SER A 352 -13.62 -31.57 29.50
C SER A 352 -13.49 -31.31 31.00
N ARG A 353 -14.29 -32.02 31.81
CA ARG A 353 -14.24 -31.91 33.28
C ARG A 353 -12.81 -32.09 33.82
N ARG A 354 -12.01 -32.94 33.17
CA ARG A 354 -10.60 -33.20 33.53
C ARG A 354 -9.71 -31.96 33.34
N LYS A 355 -9.89 -31.22 32.24
CA LYS A 355 -9.11 -30.00 31.94
C LYS A 355 -9.46 -28.86 32.91
N LYS A 356 -10.75 -28.73 33.27
CA LYS A 356 -11.19 -27.81 34.34
C LYS A 356 -10.56 -28.17 35.69
N HIS A 357 -10.54 -29.44 36.06
CA HIS A 357 -9.97 -29.88 37.34
C HIS A 357 -8.47 -29.60 37.43
N GLN A 358 -7.71 -29.82 36.35
CA GLN A 358 -6.28 -29.46 36.29
C GLN A 358 -6.06 -27.94 36.40
N SER A 359 -6.87 -27.13 35.72
CA SER A 359 -6.76 -25.66 35.82
C SER A 359 -7.09 -25.14 37.22
N LEU A 360 -8.01 -25.79 37.96
CA LEU A 360 -8.30 -25.46 39.35
C LEU A 360 -7.12 -25.85 40.25
N HIS A 361 -6.56 -27.04 40.08
CA HIS A 361 -5.40 -27.49 40.85
C HIS A 361 -4.21 -26.54 40.69
N GLN A 362 -3.88 -26.14 39.46
CA GLN A 362 -2.82 -25.16 39.20
C GLN A 362 -3.08 -23.80 39.84
N LYS A 363 -4.35 -23.36 39.92
CA LYS A 363 -4.67 -22.11 40.61
C LYS A 363 -4.46 -22.20 42.10
N PHE A 364 -4.79 -23.34 42.72
CA PHE A 364 -4.56 -23.56 44.15
C PHE A 364 -3.07 -23.78 44.49
N GLU A 365 -2.30 -24.41 43.59
CA GLU A 365 -0.84 -24.57 43.77
C GLU A 365 -0.07 -23.25 43.61
N ASN A 366 -0.60 -22.30 42.83
CA ASN A 366 0.03 -21.00 42.59
C ASN A 366 -0.37 -19.91 43.61
N GLN A 367 -1.27 -20.19 44.56
CA GLN A 367 -1.55 -19.30 45.68
C GLN A 367 -0.55 -19.56 46.81
N SER A 368 0.23 -18.55 47.19
CA SER A 368 1.11 -18.66 48.36
C SER A 368 0.29 -18.62 49.65
N LEU A 369 0.77 -19.29 50.70
CA LEU A 369 0.13 -19.28 52.04
C LEU A 369 -0.08 -17.85 52.58
N GLU A 370 0.76 -16.90 52.18
CA GLU A 370 0.67 -15.48 52.54
C GLU A 370 -0.57 -14.78 51.96
N GLU A 371 -1.06 -15.19 50.77
CA GLU A 371 -2.29 -14.65 50.19
C GLU A 371 -3.55 -15.18 50.88
N ILE A 372 -3.50 -16.37 51.48
CA ILE A 372 -4.63 -16.99 52.18
C ILE A 372 -4.81 -16.39 53.58
N GLU A 373 -3.72 -16.03 54.25
CA GLU A 373 -3.77 -15.38 55.57
C GLU A 373 -4.28 -13.93 55.50
N ALA A 374 -4.02 -13.21 54.40
CA ALA A 374 -4.51 -11.84 54.21
C ALA A 374 -6.05 -11.72 54.15
N TYR A 375 -6.77 -12.80 53.82
CA TYR A 375 -8.24 -12.82 53.79
C TYR A 375 -8.89 -13.20 55.12
N ASN A 376 -8.14 -13.67 56.12
CA ASN A 376 -8.68 -14.11 57.41
C ASN A 376 -8.53 -13.09 58.55
N VAL A 377 -8.05 -11.87 58.27
CA VAL A 377 -7.79 -10.84 59.31
C VAL A 377 -8.82 -9.68 59.29
N GLU A 378 -9.78 -9.65 58.36
CA GLU A 378 -10.76 -8.55 58.27
C GLU A 378 -12.16 -8.83 58.87
N ASP A 379 -12.39 -9.98 59.51
CA ASP A 379 -13.69 -10.31 60.17
C ASP A 379 -13.56 -10.47 61.69
N ASP A 380 -13.02 -9.46 62.37
CA ASP A 380 -13.24 -9.25 63.81
C ASP A 380 -13.27 -7.73 64.09
N TRP A 381 -14.48 -7.14 64.07
CA TRP A 381 -14.99 -6.07 64.96
C TRP A 381 -16.43 -5.66 64.60
#